data_AF-A0A419E2R0-F1
#
_entry.id   AF-A0A419E2R0-F1
#
_cell.length_a   1.000
_cell.length_b   1.000
_cell.length_c   1.000
_cell.angle_alpha   90.00
_cell.angle_beta   90.00
_cell.angle_gamma   90.00
#
_symmetry.space_group_name_H-M   'P 1'
#
loop_
_entity.id
_entity.type
_entity.pdbx_description
1 polymer ?
#
loop_
_entity_poly.entity_id
_entity_poly.type
_entity_poly.pdbx_seq_one_letter_code
_entity_poly.pdbx_strand_id
1 'polypeptide(L)'
;MSDQTKKCPVCAEEIKAEAKLCRFCGATFEVTRRGYCSTDHAMMEVDENGKCKTCGNEVMDIRFETRLIAEGGKAAAASAPIPTGDAVEWVIEPIRGEGVNWRFNGVFMDALLIYVIYAIIGTIITLPVALANPEGMNDDLAAIYTGGLFVLYIAIWPVYLILCETIWGMTPGKKSSNLKVIRKDGGKIAWWQAVIRALFAFVEYNPIGAIVIWLTPLKQRIGDLIAGTLVVNTAKIHKVEFRGTEVALEFHDYRRVEFGTITSGVIHKFGMIRQLELDGVSPQGTPVKMKWLGQFQRHEFERVCHELEHRNGMTFPQKIMIWRLIVLLITISCLLGFVAILLAPSLLNSMR
;
A
#
# COMPACT_ATOMS: atom_id res chain seq x y z
N MET A 1 17.40 47.07 8.51
CA MET A 1 18.07 45.81 8.13
C MET A 1 17.29 45.23 6.96
N SER A 2 17.82 45.32 5.74
CA SER A 2 17.17 44.73 4.56
C SER A 2 17.15 43.21 4.71
N ASP A 3 15.98 42.60 4.54
CA ASP A 3 15.75 41.16 4.65
C ASP A 3 16.32 40.44 3.42
N GLN A 4 17.64 40.49 3.26
CA GLN A 4 18.33 39.84 2.13
C GLN A 4 18.31 38.32 2.33
N THR A 5 17.86 37.60 1.30
CA THR A 5 17.79 36.13 1.27
C THR A 5 18.74 35.57 0.21
N LYS A 6 19.17 34.32 0.40
CA LYS A 6 19.98 33.52 -0.54
C LYS A 6 19.37 32.13 -0.69
N LYS A 7 19.59 31.49 -1.84
CA LYS A 7 19.21 30.08 -2.04
C LYS A 7 20.34 29.15 -1.59
N CYS A 8 19.97 28.08 -0.89
CA CYS A 8 20.92 27.04 -0.52
C CYS A 8 21.37 26.27 -1.78
N PRO A 9 22.68 26.13 -2.06
CA PRO A 9 23.16 25.38 -3.22
C PRO A 9 22.89 23.88 -3.13
N VAL A 10 22.67 23.34 -1.92
CA VAL A 10 22.46 21.90 -1.68
C VAL A 10 20.98 21.51 -1.81
N CYS A 11 20.05 22.30 -1.26
CA CYS A 11 18.62 21.95 -1.24
C CYS A 11 17.70 22.94 -1.97
N ALA A 12 18.25 23.97 -2.62
CA ALA A 12 17.54 25.01 -3.37
C ALA A 12 16.55 25.89 -2.58
N GLU A 13 16.42 25.68 -1.27
CA GLU A 13 15.49 26.43 -0.41
C GLU A 13 16.02 27.81 -0.03
N GLU A 14 15.12 28.78 0.20
CA GLU A 14 15.46 30.15 0.56
C GLU A 14 15.77 30.31 2.06
N ILE A 15 16.92 30.90 2.36
CA ILE A 15 17.42 31.16 3.72
C ILE A 15 17.94 32.61 3.83
N LYS A 16 18.06 33.13 5.06
CA LYS A 16 18.63 34.47 5.28
C LYS A 16 20.08 34.55 4.77
N ALA A 17 20.47 35.67 4.18
CA ALA A 17 21.81 35.85 3.61
C ALA A 17 22.92 35.67 4.66
N GLU A 18 22.67 36.17 5.88
CA GLU A 18 23.56 36.07 7.05
C GLU A 18 23.62 34.68 7.70
N ALA A 19 22.76 33.73 7.30
CA ALA A 19 22.71 32.42 7.91
C ALA A 19 23.98 31.60 7.60
N LYS A 20 24.71 31.21 8.65
CA LYS A 20 25.86 30.29 8.59
C LYS A 20 25.46 28.81 8.49
N LEU A 21 24.17 28.48 8.68
CA LEU A 21 23.63 27.12 8.61
C LEU A 21 22.30 27.13 7.84
N CYS A 22 22.12 26.18 6.93
CA CYS A 22 20.82 25.93 6.31
C CYS A 22 19.91 25.16 7.28
N ARG A 23 18.78 25.75 7.66
CA ARG A 23 17.78 25.11 8.53
C ARG A 23 17.11 23.85 7.95
N PHE A 24 17.23 23.62 6.65
CA PHE A 24 16.54 22.53 5.95
C PHE A 24 17.43 21.31 5.71
N CYS A 25 18.66 21.53 5.20
CA CYS A 25 19.59 20.45 4.89
C CYS A 25 20.78 20.35 5.84
N GLY A 26 21.00 21.33 6.72
CA GLY A 26 22.14 21.35 7.64
C GLY A 26 23.47 21.79 7.01
N ALA A 27 23.47 22.28 5.77
CA ALA A 27 24.69 22.75 5.11
C ALA A 27 25.26 23.97 5.85
N THR A 28 26.57 24.00 6.04
CA THR A 28 27.28 25.09 6.73
C THR A 28 27.98 26.02 5.74
N PHE A 29 27.90 27.32 6.02
CA PHE A 29 28.42 28.37 5.18
C PHE A 29 29.36 29.27 5.96
N GLU A 30 30.47 29.63 5.31
CA GLU A 30 31.23 30.81 5.67
C GLU A 30 30.47 32.03 5.13
N VAL A 31 30.27 33.03 5.98
CA VAL A 31 29.55 34.25 5.60
C VAL A 31 30.46 35.43 5.90
N THR A 32 30.86 36.14 4.85
CA THR A 32 31.65 37.37 4.95
C THR A 32 30.80 38.56 4.50
N ARG A 33 30.93 39.68 5.22
CA ARG A 33 30.31 40.96 4.84
C ARG A 33 31.33 41.77 4.07
N ARG A 34 30.99 42.17 2.85
CA ARG A 34 31.84 43.04 2.02
C ARG A 34 31.05 44.23 1.52
N GLY A 35 31.71 45.39 1.45
CA GLY A 35 31.13 46.62 0.95
C GLY A 35 32.19 47.46 0.24
N TYR A 36 31.75 48.41 -0.58
CA TYR A 36 32.66 49.31 -1.28
C TYR A 36 33.09 50.43 -0.33
N CYS A 37 34.39 50.56 -0.09
CA CYS A 37 34.94 51.66 0.70
C CYS A 37 35.30 52.83 -0.21
N SER A 38 34.76 54.03 0.05
CA SER A 38 35.10 55.25 -0.68
C SER A 38 36.50 55.78 -0.37
N THR A 39 37.16 55.28 0.67
CA THR A 39 38.53 55.68 1.04
C THR A 39 39.56 54.71 0.45
N ASP A 40 39.32 53.40 0.55
CA ASP A 40 40.22 52.38 -0.01
C ASP A 40 39.93 52.06 -1.49
N HIS A 41 38.88 52.67 -2.07
CA HIS A 41 38.44 52.53 -3.46
C HIS A 41 38.26 51.06 -3.92
N ALA A 42 37.92 50.17 -2.99
CA ALA A 42 37.84 48.73 -3.22
C ALA A 42 36.72 48.06 -2.42
N MET A 43 36.40 46.80 -2.77
CA MET A 43 35.48 45.94 -2.02
C MET A 43 36.20 45.35 -0.81
N MET A 44 35.94 45.92 0.36
CA MET A 44 36.62 45.60 1.61
C MET A 44 35.71 44.79 2.54
N GLU A 45 36.34 44.01 3.43
CA GLU A 45 35.61 43.36 4.52
C GLU A 45 35.15 44.37 5.55
N VAL A 46 33.95 44.13 6.06
CA VAL A 46 33.26 45.01 6.98
C VAL A 46 33.26 44.39 8.38
N ASP A 47 33.46 45.21 9.40
CA ASP A 47 33.32 44.81 10.80
C ASP A 47 31.85 44.66 11.22
N GLU A 48 31.61 44.29 12.48
CA GLU A 48 30.25 44.13 13.02
C GLU A 48 29.45 45.44 13.03
N ASN A 49 30.15 46.58 13.07
CA ASN A 49 29.59 47.93 13.12
C ASN A 49 29.34 48.54 11.73
N GLY A 50 29.62 47.82 10.64
CA GLY A 50 29.41 48.35 9.29
C GLY A 50 30.55 49.24 8.78
N LYS A 51 31.75 49.14 9.35
CA LYS A 51 32.94 49.92 8.96
C LYS A 51 34.00 49.06 8.27
N CYS A 52 34.81 49.67 7.42
CA CYS A 52 35.92 49.00 6.77
C CYS A 52 36.95 48.53 7.80
N LYS A 53 37.33 47.24 7.78
CA LYS A 53 38.35 46.69 8.69
C LYS A 53 39.75 47.31 8.52
N THR A 54 40.02 47.94 7.38
CA THR A 54 41.34 48.50 7.04
C THR A 54 41.46 49.96 7.45
N CYS A 55 40.54 50.81 7.03
CA CYS A 55 40.60 52.26 7.28
C CYS A 55 39.62 52.77 8.36
N GLY A 56 38.65 51.95 8.80
CA GLY A 56 37.67 52.32 9.82
C GLY A 56 36.54 53.25 9.37
N ASN A 57 36.48 53.61 8.07
CA ASN A 57 35.43 54.46 7.51
C ASN A 57 34.17 53.67 7.12
N GLU A 58 33.07 54.41 6.91
CA GLU A 58 31.80 53.84 6.43
C GLU A 58 31.96 53.24 5.03
N VAL A 59 31.25 52.13 4.81
CA VAL A 59 31.23 51.41 3.54
C VAL A 59 29.83 51.44 2.92
N MET A 60 29.77 51.53 1.60
CA MET A 60 28.52 51.53 0.84
C MET A 60 28.22 50.11 0.31
N ASP A 61 26.93 49.83 0.06
CA ASP A 61 26.45 48.59 -0.55
C ASP A 61 26.97 47.31 0.12
N ILE A 62 26.74 47.17 1.43
CA ILE A 62 27.13 45.95 2.16
C ILE A 62 26.34 44.75 1.62
N ARG A 63 27.07 43.74 1.15
CA ARG A 63 26.55 42.46 0.66
C ARG A 63 27.15 41.32 1.46
N PHE A 64 26.40 40.24 1.55
CA PHE A 64 26.86 38.99 2.14
C PHE A 64 27.38 38.07 1.04
N GLU A 65 28.66 37.74 1.09
CA GLU A 65 29.25 36.68 0.28
C GLU A 65 29.25 35.39 1.11
N THR A 66 28.86 34.29 0.47
CA THR A 66 28.62 33.03 1.18
C THR A 66 29.28 31.88 0.47
N ARG A 67 30.16 31.16 1.17
CA ARG A 67 30.90 30.03 0.64
C ARG A 67 30.48 28.76 1.39
N LEU A 68 30.18 27.69 0.67
CA LEU A 68 29.86 26.39 1.27
C LEU A 68 31.14 25.80 1.89
N ILE A 69 31.09 25.46 3.18
CA ILE A 69 32.19 24.81 3.90
C ILE A 69 31.94 23.30 4.00
N ALA A 70 30.71 22.88 4.29
CA ALA A 70 30.34 21.47 4.32
C ALA A 70 28.91 21.26 3.81
N GLU A 71 28.75 20.20 3.03
CA GLU A 71 27.43 19.70 2.61
C GLU A 71 26.70 19.16 3.84
N GLY A 72 25.48 19.65 4.06
CA GLY A 72 24.64 19.17 5.14
C GLY A 72 24.02 17.84 4.76
N GLY A 73 24.23 16.82 5.60
CA GLY A 73 23.38 15.63 5.60
C GLY A 73 22.02 16.04 6.16
N LYS A 74 20.93 15.70 5.45
CA LYS A 74 19.54 15.87 5.90
C LYS A 74 19.46 15.63 7.42
N ALA A 75 19.19 16.68 8.18
CA ALA A 75 19.01 16.59 9.61
C ALA A 75 17.75 15.76 9.90
N ALA A 76 17.96 14.45 10.07
CA ALA A 76 17.08 13.60 10.82
C ALA A 76 16.91 14.20 12.22
N ALA A 77 15.66 14.25 12.66
CA ALA A 77 15.30 14.61 14.01
C ALA A 77 15.97 13.67 15.03
N ALA A 78 16.41 14.27 16.14
CA ALA A 78 16.78 13.65 17.42
C ALA A 78 17.98 12.69 17.42
N SER A 79 18.96 13.05 18.25
CA SER A 79 20.13 12.26 18.62
C SER A 79 19.76 10.88 19.17
N ALA A 80 19.76 9.88 18.29
CA ALA A 80 20.00 8.49 18.63
C ALA A 80 21.53 8.23 18.60
N PRO A 81 22.06 7.28 19.40
CA PRO A 81 23.50 7.02 19.47
C PRO A 81 24.09 6.64 18.11
N ILE A 82 25.36 7.02 17.92
CA ILE A 82 26.19 6.82 16.73
C ILE A 82 26.09 5.37 16.21
N PRO A 83 25.91 5.16 14.89
CA PRO A 83 25.49 3.88 14.32
C PRO A 83 26.63 2.85 14.30
N THR A 84 26.40 1.71 14.94
CA THR A 84 27.06 0.45 14.55
C THR A 84 26.26 -0.16 13.41
N GLY A 85 26.70 0.08 12.18
CA GLY A 85 26.13 -0.48 10.95
C GLY A 85 25.04 0.43 10.35
N ASP A 86 25.33 1.04 9.21
CA ASP A 86 24.39 1.90 8.51
C ASP A 86 23.08 1.16 8.26
N ALA A 87 21.99 1.68 8.84
CA ALA A 87 20.65 1.16 8.59
C ALA A 87 20.29 1.49 7.14
N VAL A 88 20.22 0.47 6.29
CA VAL A 88 19.89 0.64 4.88
C VAL A 88 18.37 0.51 4.72
N GLU A 89 17.73 1.60 4.34
CA GLU A 89 16.29 1.67 4.09
C GLU A 89 15.99 1.61 2.58
N TRP A 90 15.20 0.62 2.17
CA TRP A 90 14.72 0.44 0.80
C TRP A 90 13.21 0.61 0.74
N VAL A 91 12.76 1.67 0.06
CA VAL A 91 11.35 1.84 -0.30
C VAL A 91 11.10 1.13 -1.62
N ILE A 92 10.29 0.08 -1.59
CA ILE A 92 10.01 -0.78 -2.75
C ILE A 92 8.96 -0.13 -3.65
N GLU A 93 7.74 0.04 -3.13
CA GLU A 93 6.62 0.62 -3.87
C GLU A 93 5.81 1.48 -2.92
N PRO A 94 5.53 2.77 -3.23
CA PRO A 94 4.76 3.62 -2.35
C PRO A 94 3.37 3.04 -2.04
N ILE A 95 2.86 3.29 -0.84
CA ILE A 95 1.53 2.82 -0.42
C ILE A 95 0.48 3.38 -1.37
N ARG A 96 -0.05 2.50 -2.21
CA ARG A 96 -1.10 2.79 -3.19
C ARG A 96 -2.16 1.70 -3.11
N GLY A 97 -3.38 2.07 -3.45
CA GLY A 97 -4.49 1.13 -3.50
C GLY A 97 -4.33 0.15 -4.66
N GLU A 98 -5.04 -0.97 -4.58
CA GLU A 98 -5.07 -1.95 -5.67
C GLU A 98 -6.00 -1.49 -6.80
N GLY A 99 -5.60 -1.82 -8.04
CA GLY A 99 -6.37 -1.52 -9.24
C GLY A 99 -7.63 -2.37 -9.41
N VAL A 100 -8.36 -2.10 -10.49
CA VAL A 100 -9.69 -2.69 -10.78
C VAL A 100 -9.65 -4.22 -10.85
N ASN A 101 -8.62 -4.82 -11.45
CA ASN A 101 -8.56 -6.27 -11.72
C ASN A 101 -8.69 -7.13 -10.46
N TRP A 102 -7.90 -6.83 -9.42
CA TRP A 102 -7.94 -7.57 -8.16
C TRP A 102 -9.22 -7.32 -7.37
N ARG A 103 -9.78 -6.11 -7.49
CA ARG A 103 -11.06 -5.76 -6.86
C ARG A 103 -12.23 -6.49 -7.52
N PHE A 104 -12.19 -6.66 -8.85
CA PHE A 104 -13.24 -7.34 -9.60
C PHE A 104 -13.40 -8.79 -9.13
N ASN A 105 -12.30 -9.53 -8.96
CA ASN A 105 -12.34 -10.89 -8.43
C ASN A 105 -12.96 -10.94 -7.02
N GLY A 106 -12.60 -10.00 -6.15
CA GLY A 106 -13.19 -9.90 -4.81
C GLY A 106 -14.70 -9.64 -4.84
N VAL A 107 -15.14 -8.67 -5.64
CA VAL A 107 -16.57 -8.34 -5.81
C VAL A 107 -17.35 -9.50 -6.42
N PHE A 108 -16.78 -10.20 -7.39
CA PHE A 108 -17.39 -11.37 -8.01
C PHE A 108 -17.60 -12.51 -7.00
N MET A 109 -16.57 -12.81 -6.19
CA MET A 109 -16.67 -13.83 -5.15
C MET A 109 -17.67 -13.43 -4.05
N ASP A 110 -17.69 -12.16 -3.65
CA ASP A 110 -18.68 -11.64 -2.69
C ASP A 110 -20.10 -11.73 -3.26
N ALA A 111 -20.29 -11.42 -4.54
CA ALA A 111 -21.59 -11.53 -5.20
C ALA A 111 -22.09 -12.96 -5.33
N LEU A 112 -21.20 -13.90 -5.66
CA LEU A 112 -21.54 -15.32 -5.67
C LEU A 112 -21.95 -15.80 -4.27
N LEU A 113 -21.20 -15.41 -3.24
CA LEU A 113 -21.51 -15.77 -1.85
C LEU A 113 -22.87 -15.19 -1.41
N ILE A 114 -23.12 -13.91 -1.68
CA ILE A 114 -24.39 -13.25 -1.35
C ILE A 114 -25.55 -13.89 -2.11
N TYR A 115 -25.36 -14.22 -3.40
CA TYR A 115 -26.36 -14.91 -4.19
C TYR A 115 -26.71 -16.28 -3.58
N VAL A 116 -25.72 -17.08 -3.19
CA VAL A 116 -25.95 -18.38 -2.54
C VAL A 116 -26.68 -18.20 -1.20
N ILE A 117 -26.27 -17.24 -0.38
CA ILE A 117 -26.93 -16.94 0.91
C ILE A 117 -28.38 -16.51 0.68
N TYR A 118 -28.61 -15.61 -0.27
CA TYR A 118 -29.95 -15.14 -0.63
C TYR A 118 -30.82 -16.28 -1.18
N ALA A 119 -30.28 -17.17 -2.01
CA ALA A 119 -31.01 -18.33 -2.52
C ALA A 119 -31.39 -19.31 -1.39
N ILE A 120 -30.49 -19.54 -0.43
CA ILE A 120 -30.76 -20.39 0.74
C ILE A 120 -31.84 -19.77 1.61
N ILE A 121 -31.68 -18.49 2.01
CA ILE A 121 -32.66 -17.76 2.83
C ILE A 121 -34.01 -17.69 2.11
N GLY A 122 -33.98 -17.34 0.82
CA GLY A 122 -35.14 -17.31 -0.05
C GLY A 122 -35.84 -18.67 -0.07
N THR A 123 -35.12 -19.77 -0.23
CA THR A 123 -35.70 -21.12 -0.21
C THR A 123 -36.30 -21.46 1.16
N ILE A 124 -35.60 -21.15 2.26
CA ILE A 124 -36.09 -21.37 3.64
C ILE A 124 -37.38 -20.59 3.90
N ILE A 125 -37.50 -19.37 3.39
CA ILE A 125 -38.68 -18.52 3.55
C ILE A 125 -39.80 -18.94 2.58
N THR A 126 -39.47 -19.25 1.32
CA THR A 126 -40.45 -19.56 0.25
C THR A 126 -41.06 -20.93 0.42
N LEU A 127 -40.26 -21.95 0.78
CA LEU A 127 -40.71 -23.33 0.81
C LEU A 127 -41.90 -23.56 1.77
N PRO A 128 -41.88 -23.09 3.03
CA PRO A 128 -43.04 -23.24 3.92
C PRO A 128 -44.28 -22.49 3.41
N VAL A 129 -44.10 -21.30 2.84
CA VAL A 129 -45.19 -20.48 2.29
C VAL A 129 -45.82 -21.17 1.08
N ALA A 130 -45.01 -21.74 0.18
CA ALA A 130 -45.48 -22.49 -0.97
C ALA A 130 -46.20 -23.79 -0.57
N LEU A 131 -45.69 -24.50 0.45
CA LEU A 131 -46.33 -25.71 0.98
C LEU A 131 -47.66 -25.41 1.70
N ALA A 132 -47.78 -24.26 2.35
CA ALA A 132 -49.01 -23.83 3.01
C ALA A 132 -50.08 -23.31 2.04
N ASN A 133 -49.70 -22.90 0.83
CA ASN A 133 -50.61 -22.32 -0.18
C ASN A 133 -50.51 -23.07 -1.52
N PRO A 134 -50.92 -24.36 -1.58
CA PRO A 134 -50.74 -25.20 -2.77
C PRO A 134 -51.58 -24.75 -3.97
N GLU A 135 -52.69 -24.05 -3.75
CA GLU A 135 -53.54 -23.48 -4.80
C GLU A 135 -53.02 -22.12 -5.32
N GLY A 136 -51.89 -21.65 -4.78
CA GLY A 136 -51.33 -20.33 -5.05
C GLY A 136 -51.67 -19.31 -3.97
N MET A 137 -50.99 -18.16 -4.03
CA MET A 137 -51.21 -17.04 -3.13
C MET A 137 -52.14 -16.01 -3.80
N ASN A 138 -53.00 -15.37 -3.02
CA ASN A 138 -53.76 -14.20 -3.50
C ASN A 138 -52.80 -13.07 -3.91
N ASP A 139 -53.20 -12.27 -4.90
CA ASP A 139 -52.37 -11.22 -5.51
C ASP A 139 -51.74 -10.25 -4.49
N ASP A 140 -52.53 -9.81 -3.50
CA ASP A 140 -52.04 -8.90 -2.45
C ASP A 140 -50.92 -9.52 -1.61
N LEU A 141 -51.07 -10.79 -1.25
CA LEU A 141 -50.08 -11.51 -0.45
C LEU A 141 -48.83 -11.81 -1.27
N ALA A 142 -48.99 -12.14 -2.56
CA ALA A 142 -47.88 -12.34 -3.49
C ALA A 142 -47.07 -11.05 -3.70
N ALA A 143 -47.73 -9.89 -3.78
CA ALA A 143 -47.08 -8.59 -3.91
C ALA A 143 -46.26 -8.23 -2.67
N ILE A 144 -46.82 -8.41 -1.47
CA ILE A 144 -46.10 -8.17 -0.21
C ILE A 144 -44.88 -9.10 -0.09
N TYR A 145 -45.07 -10.37 -0.45
CA TYR A 145 -44.02 -11.39 -0.37
C TYR A 145 -42.85 -11.10 -1.31
N THR A 146 -43.14 -10.89 -2.60
CA THR A 146 -42.13 -10.60 -3.63
C THR A 146 -41.44 -9.26 -3.38
N GLY A 147 -42.19 -8.23 -2.95
CA GLY A 147 -41.64 -6.94 -2.53
C GLY A 147 -40.70 -7.07 -1.33
N GLY A 148 -41.08 -7.87 -0.32
CA GLY A 148 -40.25 -8.14 0.85
C GLY A 148 -38.92 -8.83 0.49
N LEU A 149 -38.96 -9.84 -0.38
CA LEU A 149 -37.75 -10.50 -0.88
C LEU A 149 -36.86 -9.55 -1.69
N PHE A 150 -37.45 -8.69 -2.51
CA PHE A 150 -36.71 -7.70 -3.28
C PHE A 150 -36.00 -6.68 -2.38
N VAL A 151 -36.70 -6.13 -1.38
CA VAL A 151 -36.10 -5.23 -0.39
C VAL A 151 -34.97 -5.92 0.37
N LEU A 152 -35.17 -7.18 0.77
CA LEU A 152 -34.13 -7.99 1.41
C LEU A 152 -32.88 -8.15 0.53
N TYR A 153 -33.08 -8.41 -0.77
CA TYR A 153 -31.98 -8.54 -1.73
C TYR A 153 -31.17 -7.25 -1.87
N ILE A 154 -31.81 -6.08 -1.89
CA ILE A 154 -31.12 -4.80 -1.96
C ILE A 154 -30.42 -4.49 -0.63
N ALA A 155 -31.04 -4.83 0.50
CA ALA A 155 -30.50 -4.53 1.83
C ALA A 155 -29.32 -5.43 2.24
N ILE A 156 -29.28 -6.69 1.80
CA ILE A 156 -28.25 -7.64 2.23
C ILE A 156 -26.85 -7.21 1.80
N TRP A 157 -26.73 -6.60 0.62
CA TRP A 157 -25.44 -6.19 0.05
C TRP A 157 -24.72 -5.13 0.90
N PRO A 158 -25.28 -3.93 1.16
CA PRO A 158 -24.62 -2.91 1.97
C PRO A 158 -24.42 -3.38 3.41
N VAL A 159 -25.39 -4.10 4.01
CA VAL A 159 -25.27 -4.62 5.38
C VAL A 159 -24.09 -5.58 5.49
N TYR A 160 -23.96 -6.52 4.54
CA TYR A 160 -22.83 -7.43 4.48
C TYR A 160 -21.49 -6.71 4.37
N LEU A 161 -21.39 -5.70 3.48
CA LEU A 161 -20.17 -4.93 3.30
C LEU A 161 -19.80 -4.17 4.58
N ILE A 162 -20.76 -3.49 5.21
CA ILE A 162 -20.54 -2.72 6.44
C ILE A 162 -20.05 -3.62 7.55
N LEU A 163 -20.72 -4.77 7.78
CA LEU A 163 -20.34 -5.70 8.84
C LEU A 163 -18.94 -6.28 8.62
N CYS A 164 -18.67 -6.80 7.41
CA CYS A 164 -17.40 -7.43 7.12
C CYS A 164 -16.23 -6.44 7.16
N GLU A 165 -16.40 -5.26 6.55
CA GLU A 165 -15.34 -4.25 6.54
C GLU A 165 -15.11 -3.67 7.94
N THR A 166 -16.14 -3.45 8.75
CA THR A 166 -15.98 -2.94 10.10
C THR A 166 -15.27 -3.94 11.02
N ILE A 167 -15.63 -5.22 10.95
CA ILE A 167 -15.09 -6.24 11.87
C ILE A 167 -13.70 -6.70 11.44
N TRP A 168 -13.53 -7.04 10.16
CA TRP A 168 -12.30 -7.65 9.65
C TRP A 168 -11.45 -6.74 8.78
N GLY A 169 -11.98 -5.59 8.35
CA GLY A 169 -11.33 -4.75 7.34
C GLY A 169 -11.36 -5.38 5.94
N MET A 170 -12.05 -6.49 5.75
CA MET A 170 -12.09 -7.22 4.48
C MET A 170 -13.33 -8.10 4.41
N THR A 171 -13.86 -8.28 3.20
CA THR A 171 -14.87 -9.29 2.90
C THR A 171 -14.20 -10.63 2.56
N PRO A 172 -14.89 -11.77 2.74
CA PRO A 172 -14.47 -13.07 2.23
C PRO A 172 -13.89 -13.06 0.80
N GLY A 173 -14.54 -12.39 -0.15
CA GLY A 173 -14.06 -12.25 -1.51
C GLY A 173 -12.78 -11.43 -1.60
N LYS A 174 -12.68 -10.31 -0.86
CA LYS A 174 -11.42 -9.54 -0.77
C LYS A 174 -10.29 -10.35 -0.16
N LYS A 175 -10.57 -11.16 0.86
CA LYS A 175 -9.60 -12.05 1.50
C LYS A 175 -9.00 -13.04 0.51
N SER A 176 -9.79 -13.57 -0.44
CA SER A 176 -9.28 -14.47 -1.49
C SER A 176 -8.20 -13.82 -2.37
N SER A 177 -8.26 -12.49 -2.53
CA SER A 177 -7.33 -11.70 -3.34
C SER A 177 -6.28 -10.97 -2.50
N ASN A 178 -6.14 -11.32 -1.21
CA ASN A 178 -5.27 -10.65 -0.24
C ASN A 178 -5.54 -9.15 -0.10
N LEU A 179 -6.78 -8.70 -0.33
CA LEU A 179 -7.17 -7.31 -0.24
C LEU A 179 -7.70 -6.97 1.16
N LYS A 180 -7.30 -5.81 1.67
CA LYS A 180 -7.75 -5.28 2.95
C LYS A 180 -8.00 -3.78 2.84
N VAL A 181 -9.07 -3.33 3.48
CA VAL A 181 -9.45 -1.94 3.60
C VAL A 181 -8.83 -1.39 4.89
N ILE A 182 -8.07 -0.31 4.74
CA ILE A 182 -7.41 0.38 5.83
C ILE A 182 -7.71 1.88 5.75
N ARG A 183 -7.52 2.59 6.86
CA ARG A 183 -7.47 4.05 6.84
C ARG A 183 -6.17 4.53 6.19
N LYS A 184 -6.15 5.77 5.72
CA LYS A 184 -4.91 6.42 5.22
C LYS A 184 -3.78 6.44 6.26
N ASP A 185 -4.12 6.41 7.54
CA ASP A 185 -3.16 6.37 8.65
C ASP A 185 -2.68 4.93 8.99
N GLY A 186 -3.11 3.92 8.22
CA GLY A 186 -2.82 2.50 8.49
C GLY A 186 -3.71 1.82 9.53
N GLY A 187 -4.55 2.59 10.23
CA GLY A 187 -5.51 2.07 11.21
C GLY A 187 -6.66 1.26 10.60
N LYS A 188 -7.38 0.55 11.48
CA LYS A 188 -8.64 -0.14 11.13
C LYS A 188 -9.71 0.87 10.71
N ILE A 189 -10.56 0.47 9.78
CA ILE A 189 -11.69 1.28 9.32
C ILE A 189 -12.74 1.45 10.43
N ALA A 190 -13.34 2.64 10.52
CA ALA A 190 -14.47 2.90 11.41
C ALA A 190 -15.80 2.51 10.75
N TRP A 191 -16.81 2.18 11.55
CA TRP A 191 -18.12 1.74 11.03
C TRP A 191 -18.76 2.77 10.09
N TRP A 192 -18.66 4.07 10.39
CA TRP A 192 -19.20 5.14 9.55
C TRP A 192 -18.47 5.25 8.20
N GLN A 193 -17.18 4.96 8.16
CA GLN A 193 -16.41 4.91 6.91
C GLN A 193 -16.90 3.76 6.04
N ALA A 194 -17.18 2.60 6.64
CA ALA A 194 -17.75 1.46 5.93
C ALA A 194 -19.15 1.76 5.38
N VAL A 195 -19.98 2.49 6.13
CA VAL A 195 -21.32 2.95 5.66
C VAL A 195 -21.19 3.86 4.45
N ILE A 196 -20.34 4.90 4.50
CA ILE A 196 -20.10 5.81 3.36
C ILE A 196 -19.70 4.99 2.13
N ARG A 197 -18.75 4.07 2.29
CA ARG A 197 -18.29 3.22 1.19
C ARG A 197 -19.39 2.35 0.62
N ALA A 198 -20.25 1.77 1.47
CA ALA A 198 -21.36 0.93 1.04
C ALA A 198 -22.44 1.73 0.29
N LEU A 199 -22.73 2.96 0.72
CA LEU A 199 -23.68 3.85 0.04
C LEU A 199 -23.19 4.26 -1.35
N PHE A 200 -21.93 4.68 -1.46
CA PHE A 200 -21.35 5.03 -2.76
C PHE A 200 -21.17 3.82 -3.67
N ALA A 201 -21.07 2.61 -3.12
CA ALA A 201 -20.90 1.40 -3.91
C ALA A 201 -22.02 1.20 -4.94
N PHE A 202 -23.27 1.57 -4.63
CA PHE A 202 -24.41 1.51 -5.56
C PHE A 202 -24.19 2.33 -6.84
N VAL A 203 -23.47 3.45 -6.73
CA VAL A 203 -23.18 4.35 -7.85
C VAL A 203 -21.87 3.97 -8.56
N GLU A 204 -21.03 3.14 -7.93
CA GLU A 204 -19.66 2.85 -8.37
C GLU A 204 -19.46 1.44 -8.92
N TYR A 205 -20.40 0.52 -8.72
CA TYR A 205 -20.38 -0.82 -9.35
C TYR A 205 -20.77 -0.76 -10.83
N ASN A 206 -20.14 0.15 -11.56
CA ASN A 206 -20.30 0.37 -12.98
C ASN A 206 -18.93 0.79 -13.57
N PRO A 207 -18.82 0.93 -14.90
CA PRO A 207 -17.57 1.35 -15.53
C PRO A 207 -17.06 2.72 -15.05
N ILE A 208 -17.94 3.60 -14.56
CA ILE A 208 -17.56 4.94 -14.04
C ILE A 208 -16.66 4.78 -12.81
N GLY A 209 -17.01 3.86 -11.89
CA GLY A 209 -16.16 3.57 -10.74
C GLY A 209 -14.77 3.06 -11.13
N ALA A 210 -14.66 2.27 -12.21
CA ALA A 210 -13.38 1.81 -12.73
C ALA A 210 -12.53 2.96 -13.30
N ILE A 211 -13.16 3.90 -14.01
CA ILE A 211 -12.50 5.11 -14.54
C ILE A 211 -11.97 5.97 -13.38
N VAL A 212 -12.75 6.20 -12.33
CA VAL A 212 -12.31 6.97 -11.15
C VAL A 212 -11.09 6.34 -10.49
N ILE A 213 -11.07 5.01 -10.35
CA ILE A 213 -9.91 4.29 -9.83
C ILE A 213 -8.67 4.54 -10.70
N TRP A 214 -8.80 4.54 -12.01
CA TRP A 214 -7.66 4.77 -12.92
C TRP A 214 -7.15 6.21 -12.89
N LEU A 215 -8.04 7.19 -12.72
CA LEU A 215 -7.69 8.61 -12.70
C LEU A 215 -7.07 9.05 -11.36
N THR A 216 -7.33 8.32 -10.28
CA THR A 216 -6.88 8.70 -8.94
C THR A 216 -5.45 8.18 -8.65
N PRO A 217 -4.50 8.99 -8.15
CA PRO A 217 -3.11 8.59 -7.95
C PRO A 217 -2.92 7.41 -6.99
N LEU A 218 -3.80 7.29 -5.98
CA LEU A 218 -3.80 6.19 -5.01
C LEU A 218 -4.75 5.04 -5.40
N LYS A 219 -5.29 5.03 -6.63
CA LYS A 219 -6.24 4.03 -7.14
C LYS A 219 -7.47 3.86 -6.24
N GLN A 220 -8.07 4.97 -5.81
CA GLN A 220 -9.24 4.98 -4.92
C GLN A 220 -10.54 5.17 -5.71
N ARG A 221 -11.64 4.61 -5.20
CA ARG A 221 -13.01 4.94 -5.63
C ARG A 221 -13.49 6.23 -4.97
N ILE A 222 -14.56 6.84 -5.45
CA ILE A 222 -15.24 8.00 -4.82
C ILE A 222 -15.59 7.68 -3.36
N GLY A 223 -16.18 6.52 -3.10
CA GLY A 223 -16.49 6.07 -1.73
C GLY A 223 -15.24 5.92 -0.86
N ASP A 224 -14.12 5.47 -1.44
CA ASP A 224 -12.84 5.34 -0.73
C ASP A 224 -12.24 6.74 -0.43
N LEU A 225 -12.37 7.68 -1.37
CA LEU A 225 -11.90 9.07 -1.28
C LEU A 225 -12.63 9.82 -0.17
N ILE A 226 -13.97 9.77 -0.18
CA ILE A 226 -14.82 10.46 0.80
C ILE A 226 -14.64 9.86 2.19
N ALA A 227 -14.56 8.54 2.31
CA ALA A 227 -14.35 7.88 3.60
C ALA A 227 -12.91 8.02 4.13
N GLY A 228 -11.95 8.50 3.33
CA GLY A 228 -10.55 8.58 3.73
C GLY A 228 -9.89 7.21 3.92
N THR A 229 -10.23 6.25 3.06
CA THR A 229 -9.79 4.84 3.16
C THR A 229 -9.03 4.39 1.92
N LEU A 230 -8.25 3.32 2.06
CA LEU A 230 -7.46 2.72 0.98
C LEU A 230 -7.66 1.20 0.98
N VAL A 231 -7.75 0.61 -0.22
CA VAL A 231 -7.78 -0.85 -0.38
C VAL A 231 -6.40 -1.32 -0.81
N VAL A 232 -5.68 -1.98 0.09
CA VAL A 232 -4.30 -2.42 -0.11
C VAL A 232 -4.21 -3.93 -0.23
N ASN A 233 -3.10 -4.42 -0.78
CA ASN A 233 -2.79 -5.85 -0.81
C ASN A 233 -1.86 -6.21 0.36
N THR A 234 -2.33 -7.09 1.24
CA THR A 234 -1.63 -7.51 2.46
C THR A 234 -0.37 -8.35 2.19
N ALA A 235 -0.20 -8.83 0.96
CA ALA A 235 0.96 -9.61 0.56
C ALA A 235 2.10 -8.77 -0.04
N LYS A 236 1.87 -7.48 -0.33
CA LYS A 236 2.88 -6.57 -0.87
C LYS A 236 3.67 -5.89 0.25
N ILE A 237 4.96 -5.69 0.01
CA ILE A 237 5.89 -4.98 0.91
C ILE A 237 6.10 -3.57 0.36
N HIS A 238 5.93 -2.59 1.23
CA HIS A 238 6.12 -1.18 0.91
C HIS A 238 7.59 -0.78 1.16
N LYS A 239 8.15 -1.25 2.27
CA LYS A 239 9.46 -0.80 2.77
C LYS A 239 10.20 -1.94 3.46
N VAL A 240 11.52 -1.97 3.29
CA VAL A 240 12.44 -2.92 3.92
C VAL A 240 13.55 -2.13 4.59
N GLU A 241 13.82 -2.41 5.86
CA GLU A 241 14.92 -1.82 6.60
C GLU A 241 15.89 -2.92 7.01
N PHE A 242 17.16 -2.73 6.69
CA PHE A 242 18.25 -3.62 7.11
C PHE A 242 19.09 -2.92 8.17
N ARG A 243 19.38 -3.62 9.27
CA ARG A 243 20.32 -3.18 10.32
C ARG A 243 21.30 -4.32 10.60
N GLY A 244 22.41 -4.35 9.85
CA GLY A 244 23.32 -5.49 9.86
C GLY A 244 22.61 -6.76 9.37
N THR A 245 22.46 -7.76 10.25
CA THR A 245 21.71 -9.00 10.02
C THR A 245 20.21 -8.88 10.34
N GLU A 246 19.81 -7.85 11.09
CA GLU A 246 18.41 -7.62 11.42
C GLU A 246 17.67 -7.05 10.21
N VAL A 247 16.43 -7.51 10.01
CA VAL A 247 15.59 -7.08 8.89
C VAL A 247 14.19 -6.77 9.38
N ALA A 248 13.70 -5.57 9.07
CA ALA A 248 12.32 -5.18 9.27
C ALA A 248 11.60 -5.04 7.92
N LEU A 249 10.51 -5.76 7.75
CA LEU A 249 9.69 -5.78 6.55
C LEU A 249 8.34 -5.11 6.85
N GLU A 250 8.03 -4.02 6.16
CA GLU A 250 6.79 -3.28 6.32
C GLU A 250 5.87 -3.50 5.12
N PHE A 251 4.68 -4.01 5.38
CA PHE A 251 3.67 -4.35 4.38
C PHE A 251 2.78 -3.16 4.03
N HIS A 252 2.07 -3.23 2.91
CA HIS A 252 1.11 -2.19 2.52
C HIS A 252 -0.06 -2.03 3.50
N ASP A 253 -0.29 -3.01 4.39
CA ASP A 253 -1.28 -2.91 5.48
C ASP A 253 -0.68 -2.39 6.80
N TYR A 254 0.49 -1.76 6.76
CA TYR A 254 1.24 -1.19 7.89
C TYR A 254 1.66 -2.22 8.95
N ARG A 255 1.55 -3.51 8.65
CA ARG A 255 2.13 -4.56 9.48
C ARG A 255 3.65 -4.52 9.32
N ARG A 256 4.38 -4.44 10.43
CA ARG A 256 5.84 -4.58 10.47
C ARG A 256 6.21 -5.95 11.02
N VAL A 257 7.10 -6.66 10.33
CA VAL A 257 7.63 -7.95 10.75
C VAL A 257 9.14 -7.80 10.89
N GLU A 258 9.65 -8.01 12.10
CA GLU A 258 11.06 -7.81 12.45
C GLU A 258 11.73 -9.15 12.73
N PHE A 259 12.89 -9.36 12.11
CA PHE A 259 13.77 -10.49 12.33
C PHE A 259 15.08 -9.97 12.93
N GLY A 260 15.42 -10.43 14.13
CA GLY A 260 16.75 -10.22 14.72
C GLY A 260 17.77 -11.19 14.11
N THR A 261 17.38 -12.45 13.95
CA THR A 261 18.17 -13.46 13.24
C THR A 261 17.27 -14.33 12.39
N ILE A 262 17.65 -14.55 11.14
CA ILE A 262 16.96 -15.48 10.24
C ILE A 262 17.59 -16.87 10.43
N THR A 263 16.77 -17.90 10.67
CA THR A 263 17.23 -19.26 10.91
C THR A 263 17.15 -20.12 9.65
N SER A 264 16.12 -19.92 8.84
CA SER A 264 16.01 -20.60 7.54
C SER A 264 15.09 -19.83 6.60
N GLY A 265 15.22 -20.10 5.31
CA GLY A 265 14.27 -19.63 4.31
C GLY A 265 14.19 -20.55 3.11
N VAL A 266 13.05 -20.56 2.44
CA VAL A 266 12.82 -21.39 1.25
C VAL A 266 12.11 -20.55 0.19
N ILE A 267 12.62 -20.59 -1.04
CA ILE A 267 11.99 -19.93 -2.18
C ILE A 267 11.20 -20.97 -2.97
N HIS A 268 9.88 -20.86 -2.93
CA HIS A 268 8.99 -21.67 -3.75
C HIS A 268 8.76 -20.99 -5.11
N LYS A 269 8.95 -21.74 -6.20
CA LYS A 269 8.74 -21.27 -7.58
C LYS A 269 7.67 -22.09 -8.29
N PHE A 270 6.78 -21.40 -9.02
CA PHE A 270 5.80 -22.01 -9.90
C PHE A 270 5.44 -21.06 -11.06
N GLY A 271 6.03 -21.30 -12.23
CA GLY A 271 5.87 -20.41 -13.39
C GLY A 271 6.28 -18.97 -13.04
N MET A 272 5.32 -18.04 -13.09
CA MET A 272 5.54 -16.64 -12.69
C MET A 272 5.43 -16.38 -11.19
N ILE A 273 4.85 -17.32 -10.42
CA ILE A 273 4.61 -17.17 -8.99
C ILE A 273 5.89 -17.51 -8.21
N ARG A 274 6.28 -16.61 -7.31
CA ARG A 274 7.36 -16.78 -6.35
C ARG A 274 6.82 -16.57 -4.95
N GLN A 275 7.26 -17.39 -4.00
CA GLN A 275 6.92 -17.24 -2.60
C GLN A 275 8.16 -17.50 -1.76
N LEU A 276 8.51 -16.55 -0.90
CA LEU A 276 9.57 -16.70 0.08
C LEU A 276 8.92 -17.07 1.42
N GLU A 277 9.33 -18.18 2.01
CA GLU A 277 9.04 -18.51 3.40
C GLU A 277 10.29 -18.25 4.22
N LEU A 278 10.18 -17.42 5.27
CA LEU A 278 11.26 -17.11 6.20
C LEU A 278 10.86 -17.57 7.59
N ASP A 279 11.77 -18.27 8.25
CA ASP A 279 11.71 -18.61 9.65
C ASP A 279 12.87 -17.90 10.36
N GLY A 280 12.60 -17.32 11.53
CA GLY A 280 13.62 -16.64 12.32
C GLY A 280 13.13 -16.31 13.72
N VAL A 281 13.89 -15.46 14.40
CA VAL A 281 13.61 -14.99 15.75
C VAL A 281 13.54 -13.46 15.73
N SER A 282 12.53 -12.88 16.37
CA SER A 282 12.43 -11.42 16.51
C SER A 282 13.56 -10.88 17.39
N PRO A 283 13.82 -9.55 17.38
CA PRO A 283 14.75 -8.93 18.31
C PRO A 283 14.42 -9.20 19.80
N GLN A 284 13.17 -9.57 20.10
CA GLN A 284 12.65 -9.88 21.44
C GLN A 284 12.76 -11.37 21.80
N GLY A 285 13.33 -12.21 20.92
CA GLY A 285 13.51 -13.65 21.17
C GLY A 285 12.30 -14.52 20.81
N THR A 286 11.23 -13.97 20.22
CA THR A 286 10.05 -14.77 19.83
C THR A 286 10.23 -15.38 18.44
N PRO A 287 9.87 -16.65 18.21
CA PRO A 287 9.93 -17.23 16.88
C PRO A 287 8.93 -16.55 15.94
N VAL A 288 9.40 -16.10 14.77
CA VAL A 288 8.60 -15.42 13.75
C VAL A 288 8.67 -16.23 12.46
N LYS A 289 7.50 -16.49 11.88
CA LYS A 289 7.37 -17.09 10.57
C LYS A 289 6.68 -16.12 9.63
N MET A 290 7.22 -15.98 8.42
CA MET A 290 6.67 -15.09 7.42
C MET A 290 6.58 -15.79 6.07
N LYS A 291 5.48 -15.50 5.35
CA LYS A 291 5.31 -15.85 3.95
C LYS A 291 5.16 -14.58 3.13
N TRP A 292 5.98 -14.41 2.11
CA TRP A 292 5.95 -13.28 1.21
C TRP A 292 5.73 -13.73 -0.23
N LEU A 293 4.72 -13.17 -0.90
CA LEU A 293 4.37 -13.48 -2.28
C LEU A 293 5.06 -12.49 -3.23
N GLY A 294 6.11 -12.95 -3.90
CA GLY A 294 6.89 -12.17 -4.88
C GLY A 294 6.22 -12.00 -6.25
N GLN A 295 4.98 -12.50 -6.43
CA GLN A 295 4.27 -12.41 -7.71
C GLN A 295 4.07 -10.97 -8.20
N PHE A 296 4.00 -10.02 -7.27
CA PHE A 296 3.65 -8.63 -7.59
C PHE A 296 4.85 -7.77 -8.00
N GLN A 297 6.06 -8.12 -7.55
CA GLN A 297 7.25 -7.28 -7.67
C GLN A 297 8.48 -8.16 -7.94
N ARG A 298 8.55 -8.75 -9.13
CA ARG A 298 9.57 -9.78 -9.43
C ARG A 298 11.01 -9.27 -9.19
N HIS A 299 11.34 -8.07 -9.69
CA HIS A 299 12.69 -7.52 -9.59
C HIS A 299 13.06 -7.20 -8.14
N GLU A 300 12.18 -6.51 -7.43
CA GLU A 300 12.41 -6.13 -6.03
C GLU A 300 12.42 -7.34 -5.10
N PHE A 301 11.60 -8.36 -5.39
CA PHE A 301 11.65 -9.65 -4.70
C PHE A 301 13.01 -10.32 -4.87
N GLU A 302 13.54 -10.39 -6.10
CA GLU A 302 14.84 -10.98 -6.37
C GLU A 302 15.98 -10.18 -5.70
N ARG A 303 15.90 -8.84 -5.69
CA ARG A 303 16.86 -7.97 -4.98
C ARG A 303 16.85 -8.18 -3.47
N VAL A 304 15.68 -8.21 -2.84
CA VAL A 304 15.55 -8.43 -1.39
C VAL A 304 16.04 -9.82 -1.01
N CYS A 305 15.70 -10.86 -1.78
CA CYS A 305 16.22 -12.21 -1.53
C CYS A 305 17.75 -12.25 -1.63
N HIS A 306 18.34 -11.63 -2.65
CA HIS A 306 19.80 -11.58 -2.81
C HIS A 306 20.47 -10.84 -1.63
N GLU A 307 19.90 -9.72 -1.18
CA GLU A 307 20.44 -8.98 -0.04
C GLU A 307 20.35 -9.77 1.27
N LEU A 308 19.24 -10.50 1.47
CA LEU A 308 19.05 -11.40 2.60
C LEU A 308 20.10 -12.51 2.62
N GLU A 309 20.35 -13.13 1.47
CA GLU A 309 21.38 -14.18 1.31
C GLU A 309 22.78 -13.62 1.60
N HIS A 310 23.10 -12.46 1.03
CA HIS A 310 24.39 -11.79 1.21
C HIS A 310 24.65 -11.39 2.66
N ARG A 311 23.69 -10.76 3.35
CA ARG A 311 23.86 -10.27 4.73
C ARG A 311 23.86 -11.38 5.77
N ASN A 312 23.07 -12.43 5.55
CA ASN A 312 22.96 -13.53 6.52
C ASN A 312 23.92 -14.70 6.20
N GLY A 313 24.65 -14.65 5.08
CA GLY A 313 25.55 -15.74 4.66
C GLY A 313 24.82 -17.06 4.39
N MET A 314 23.54 -16.99 4.03
CA MET A 314 22.68 -18.16 3.78
C MET A 314 22.30 -18.23 2.31
N THR A 315 22.02 -19.43 1.81
CA THR A 315 21.43 -19.63 0.47
C THR A 315 20.05 -20.24 0.62
N PHE A 316 19.05 -19.67 -0.05
CA PHE A 316 17.69 -20.18 0.05
C PHE A 316 17.44 -21.25 -1.02
N PRO A 317 17.17 -22.52 -0.64
CA PRO A 317 16.88 -23.57 -1.60
C PRO A 317 15.62 -23.22 -2.41
N GLN A 318 15.73 -23.40 -3.73
CA GLN A 318 14.63 -23.18 -4.65
C GLN A 318 13.83 -24.48 -4.83
N LYS A 319 12.57 -24.49 -4.39
CA LYS A 319 11.67 -25.64 -4.52
C LYS A 319 10.58 -25.37 -5.55
N ILE A 320 10.39 -26.29 -6.49
CA ILE A 320 9.29 -26.22 -7.46
C ILE A 320 8.01 -26.71 -6.78
N MET A 321 6.91 -25.98 -6.89
CA MET A 321 5.61 -26.39 -6.34
C MET A 321 4.90 -27.41 -7.25
N ILE A 322 5.40 -28.65 -7.25
CA ILE A 322 4.91 -29.73 -8.13
C ILE A 322 3.44 -30.05 -7.87
N TRP A 323 2.98 -30.03 -6.62
CA TRP A 323 1.60 -30.41 -6.27
C TRP A 323 0.53 -29.47 -6.86
N ARG A 324 0.83 -28.17 -7.00
CA ARG A 324 -0.08 -27.23 -7.68
C ARG A 324 -0.16 -27.47 -9.18
N LEU A 325 0.91 -27.96 -9.81
CA LEU A 325 0.90 -28.37 -11.23
C LEU A 325 -0.09 -29.51 -11.43
N ILE A 326 -0.03 -30.52 -10.55
CA ILE A 326 -0.89 -31.70 -10.61
C ILE A 326 -2.35 -31.28 -10.44
N VAL A 327 -2.66 -30.44 -9.45
CA VAL A 327 -4.03 -29.94 -9.25
C VAL A 327 -4.52 -29.13 -10.45
N LEU A 328 -3.69 -28.26 -11.04
CA LEU A 328 -4.05 -27.48 -12.22
C LEU A 328 -4.31 -28.37 -13.45
N LEU A 329 -3.46 -29.38 -13.68
CA LEU A 329 -3.64 -30.32 -14.79
C LEU A 329 -4.92 -31.16 -14.61
N ILE A 330 -5.20 -31.61 -13.37
CA ILE A 330 -6.43 -32.31 -13.04
C ILE A 330 -7.64 -31.40 -13.26
N THR A 331 -7.63 -30.15 -12.78
CA THR A 331 -8.77 -29.25 -12.95
C THR A 331 -9.01 -28.88 -14.41
N ILE A 332 -7.95 -28.61 -15.19
CA ILE A 332 -8.05 -28.39 -16.64
C ILE A 332 -8.59 -29.62 -17.35
N SER A 333 -8.12 -30.83 -16.99
CA SER A 333 -8.62 -32.08 -17.55
C SER A 333 -10.10 -32.29 -17.22
N CYS A 334 -10.54 -32.04 -15.99
CA CYS A 334 -11.95 -32.09 -15.59
C CYS A 334 -12.79 -31.05 -16.33
N LEU A 335 -12.29 -29.83 -16.50
CA LEU A 335 -12.98 -28.75 -17.23
C LEU A 335 -13.14 -29.08 -18.72
N LEU A 336 -12.07 -29.57 -19.36
CA LEU A 336 -12.11 -30.02 -20.76
C LEU A 336 -13.06 -31.21 -20.93
N GLY A 337 -13.07 -32.16 -20.00
CA GLY A 337 -14.02 -33.27 -19.98
C GLY A 337 -15.47 -32.79 -19.84
N PHE A 338 -15.74 -31.85 -18.92
CA PHE A 338 -17.06 -31.27 -18.74
C PHE A 338 -17.55 -30.49 -19.98
N VAL A 339 -16.68 -29.69 -20.59
CA VAL A 339 -16.97 -28.98 -21.83
C VAL A 339 -17.20 -29.95 -22.99
N ALA A 340 -16.44 -31.03 -23.09
CA ALA A 340 -16.66 -32.07 -24.10
C ALA A 340 -18.01 -32.77 -23.94
N ILE A 341 -18.45 -33.04 -22.70
CA ILE A 341 -19.78 -33.61 -22.41
C ILE A 341 -20.90 -32.64 -22.81
N LEU A 342 -20.76 -31.35 -22.49
CA LEU A 342 -21.73 -30.32 -22.88
C LEU A 342 -21.81 -30.08 -24.39
N LEU A 343 -20.68 -30.21 -25.10
CA LEU A 343 -20.58 -30.06 -26.55
C LEU A 343 -20.89 -31.35 -27.34
N ALA A 344 -21.26 -32.44 -26.65
CA ALA A 344 -21.61 -33.72 -27.28
C ALA A 344 -23.12 -34.05 -27.31
N PRO A 345 -24.05 -33.13 -27.70
CA PRO A 345 -25.44 -33.53 -27.92
C PRO A 345 -25.60 -34.41 -29.18
N SER A 346 -24.60 -34.49 -30.06
CA SER A 346 -24.62 -35.32 -31.28
C SER A 346 -24.19 -36.78 -31.08
N LEU A 347 -23.31 -37.06 -30.11
CA LEU A 347 -22.83 -38.44 -29.84
C LEU A 347 -23.82 -39.27 -29.01
N LEU A 348 -24.62 -38.63 -28.16
CA LEU A 348 -25.70 -39.29 -27.42
C LEU A 348 -26.91 -39.64 -28.30
N ASN A 349 -27.09 -38.96 -29.43
CA ASN A 349 -28.20 -39.22 -30.35
C ASN A 349 -27.92 -40.32 -31.39
N SER A 350 -26.66 -40.73 -31.58
CA SER A 350 -26.29 -41.85 -32.48
C SER A 350 -26.21 -43.21 -31.78
N MET A 351 -26.42 -43.25 -30.45
CA MET A 351 -26.48 -44.48 -29.66
C MET A 351 -27.91 -44.84 -29.21
N ARG A 352 -28.92 -44.12 -29.71
CA ARG A 352 -30.34 -44.40 -29.47
C ARG A 352 -30.99 -45.07 -30.66
#